data_AF-A0A7Z1A5A0-F1
#
_entry.id   AF-A0A7Z1A5A0-F1
#
_cell.length_a   1.000
_cell.length_b   1.000
_cell.length_c   1.000
_cell.angle_alpha   90.00
_cell.angle_beta   90.00
_cell.angle_gamma   90.00
#
_symmetry.space_group_name_H-M   'P 1'
#
loop_
_entity.id
_entity.type
_entity.pdbx_description
1 polymer ?
#
loop_
_entity_poly.entity_id
_entity_poly.type
_entity_poly.pdbx_seq_one_letter_code
_entity_poly.pdbx_strand_id
1 'polypeptide(L)'
;MIQNDLTICFKNFEKFINEQESFYHQYLAQDCSHAWKDDIWHIGRKGTGWLQGNSTQSLNFKKIGKTKGILNSPMDISDLSYRDFMKAVLVARYRNNGGSISAAQAVKVLIMLKRWYAALLSFGKSHPVYLETKILEHAMASLSAAELKNANGLPDHKGLCVALQRYVNFLNFTQSKLDYVSDSPYLSMSSMTEKALKQRQEDNRQAFGGFDIEGGDYLISIATFINVIELMHRVRTDGERLALNFLLLLIITGFRSVEVCNLRFDSLVKRSIPDSELKERFRKKGISTYYLGIKYHGAKGAGERIHWVEPLAVPLVEMIYQNVLHITKPMRDILIDLRIQKFQSYIPTSTSLFLDEYLDRDDMLNYFLKASQSKRVVWQQPEIIFAGC
;
A
#
# COMPACT_ATOMS: atom_id res chain seq x y z
N MET A 1 -12.40 1.57 22.31
CA MET A 1 -13.22 0.55 21.62
C MET A 1 -14.66 0.94 21.80
N ILE A 2 -15.37 1.31 20.73
CA ILE A 2 -16.81 1.57 20.79
C ILE A 2 -17.48 0.21 20.56
N GLN A 3 -18.01 -0.40 21.62
CA GLN A 3 -18.92 -1.53 21.47
C GLN A 3 -20.21 -0.99 20.87
N ASN A 4 -20.61 -1.50 19.72
CA ASN A 4 -21.91 -1.15 19.16
C ASN A 4 -23.01 -1.75 20.04
N ASP A 5 -24.09 -0.99 20.24
CA ASP A 5 -25.28 -1.50 20.90
C ASP A 5 -25.80 -2.75 20.16
N LEU A 6 -25.97 -3.84 20.91
CA LEU A 6 -26.38 -5.14 20.38
C LEU A 6 -27.70 -5.03 19.61
N THR A 7 -28.62 -4.19 20.07
CA THR A 7 -29.90 -3.97 19.39
C THR A 7 -29.71 -3.33 18.01
N ILE A 8 -28.74 -2.43 17.86
CA ILE A 8 -28.40 -1.82 16.57
C ILE A 8 -27.76 -2.85 15.64
N CYS A 9 -26.88 -3.71 16.17
CA CYS A 9 -26.26 -4.80 15.42
C CYS A 9 -27.29 -5.75 14.81
N PHE A 10 -28.29 -6.19 15.59
CA PHE A 10 -29.38 -7.04 15.08
C PHE A 10 -30.25 -6.34 14.03
N LYS A 11 -30.57 -5.05 14.23
CA LYS A 11 -31.31 -4.27 13.22
C LYS A 11 -30.54 -4.13 11.91
N ASN A 12 -29.24 -3.85 11.98
CA ASN A 12 -28.39 -3.76 10.78
C ASN A 12 -28.28 -5.11 10.07
N PHE A 13 -28.20 -6.20 10.84
CA PHE A 13 -28.23 -7.56 10.31
C PHE A 13 -29.53 -7.85 9.57
N GLU A 14 -30.69 -7.63 10.20
CA GLU A 14 -32.00 -7.85 9.60
C GLU A 14 -32.21 -6.99 8.34
N LYS A 15 -31.79 -5.71 8.40
CA LYS A 15 -31.83 -4.81 7.24
C LYS A 15 -31.03 -5.39 6.07
N PHE A 16 -29.83 -5.90 6.33
CA PHE A 16 -29.00 -6.53 5.31
C PHE A 16 -29.67 -7.77 4.71
N ILE A 17 -30.20 -8.67 5.54
CA ILE A 17 -30.90 -9.88 5.06
C ILE A 17 -32.10 -9.50 4.20
N ASN A 18 -32.96 -8.59 4.69
CA ASN A 18 -34.16 -8.16 3.99
C ASN A 18 -33.84 -7.48 2.64
N GLU A 19 -32.77 -6.69 2.58
CA GLU A 19 -32.33 -6.07 1.32
C GLU A 19 -31.93 -7.12 0.29
N GLN A 20 -31.14 -8.12 0.67
CA GLN A 20 -30.67 -9.16 -0.26
C GLN A 20 -31.79 -10.15 -0.62
N GLU A 21 -32.68 -10.50 0.31
CA GLU A 21 -33.85 -11.34 0.05
C GLU A 21 -34.83 -10.63 -0.91
N SER A 22 -35.07 -9.32 -0.71
CA SER A 22 -35.91 -8.52 -1.62
C SER A 22 -35.32 -8.45 -3.02
N PHE A 23 -34.01 -8.20 -3.14
CA PHE A 23 -33.31 -8.21 -4.42
C PHE A 23 -33.40 -9.58 -5.10
N TYR A 24 -33.23 -10.66 -4.34
CA TYR A 24 -33.37 -12.01 -4.85
C TYR A 24 -34.76 -12.25 -5.44
N HIS A 25 -35.83 -11.90 -4.73
CA HIS A 25 -37.19 -12.07 -5.22
C HIS A 25 -37.51 -11.20 -6.44
N GLN A 26 -37.00 -9.97 -6.47
CA GLN A 26 -37.28 -9.03 -7.56
C GLN A 26 -36.54 -9.39 -8.86
N TYR A 27 -35.28 -9.84 -8.77
CA TYR A 27 -34.41 -9.93 -9.95
C TYR A 27 -33.88 -11.34 -10.25
N LEU A 28 -33.83 -12.24 -9.26
CA LEU A 28 -33.18 -13.55 -9.41
C LEU A 28 -34.17 -14.72 -9.39
N ALA A 29 -35.26 -14.60 -8.64
CA ALA A 29 -36.21 -15.69 -8.44
C ALA A 29 -36.98 -16.09 -9.71
N GLN A 30 -37.14 -15.17 -10.68
CA GLN A 30 -37.91 -15.43 -11.91
C GLN A 30 -37.24 -16.46 -12.82
N ASP A 31 -35.90 -16.48 -12.85
CA ASP A 31 -35.11 -17.36 -13.71
C ASP A 31 -34.53 -18.57 -12.96
N CYS A 32 -34.89 -18.75 -11.69
CA CYS A 32 -34.32 -19.76 -10.79
C CYS A 32 -35.36 -20.79 -10.34
N SER A 33 -34.94 -22.05 -10.27
CA SER A 33 -35.74 -23.17 -9.79
C SER A 33 -35.68 -23.37 -8.27
N HIS A 34 -34.89 -22.55 -7.57
CA HIS A 34 -34.70 -22.64 -6.12
C HIS A 34 -35.34 -21.44 -5.43
N ALA A 35 -35.97 -21.67 -4.28
CA ALA A 35 -36.51 -20.64 -3.42
C ALA A 35 -35.46 -20.11 -2.45
N TRP A 36 -35.67 -18.89 -1.94
CA TRP A 36 -34.80 -18.32 -0.90
C TRP A 36 -34.71 -19.24 0.32
N LYS A 37 -35.82 -19.88 0.72
CA LYS A 37 -35.89 -20.76 1.89
C LYS A 37 -35.32 -22.16 1.67
N ASP A 38 -34.92 -22.51 0.44
CA ASP A 38 -34.35 -23.84 0.16
C ASP A 38 -33.02 -24.04 0.89
N ASP A 39 -32.80 -25.26 1.39
CA ASP A 39 -31.55 -25.63 2.05
C ASP A 39 -30.40 -25.84 1.05
N ILE A 40 -30.71 -26.05 -0.23
CA ILE A 40 -29.74 -26.39 -1.29
C ILE A 40 -30.06 -25.61 -2.56
N TRP A 41 -29.07 -24.92 -3.11
CA TRP A 41 -29.14 -24.33 -4.45
C TRP A 41 -28.21 -25.07 -5.42
N HIS A 42 -28.72 -25.48 -6.58
CA HIS A 42 -27.92 -26.18 -7.58
C HIS A 42 -27.12 -25.18 -8.41
N ILE A 43 -25.86 -25.50 -8.71
CA ILE A 43 -24.98 -24.64 -9.53
C ILE A 43 -24.49 -25.39 -10.76
N GLY A 44 -24.19 -24.64 -11.82
CA GLY A 44 -23.61 -25.17 -13.03
C GLY A 44 -24.64 -25.77 -14.00
N ARG A 45 -24.40 -26.98 -14.54
CA ARG A 45 -25.26 -27.60 -15.56
C ARG A 45 -26.68 -27.91 -15.07
N LYS A 46 -26.81 -28.11 -13.76
CA LYS A 46 -28.09 -28.29 -13.06
C LYS A 46 -28.58 -27.01 -12.38
N GLY A 47 -27.80 -25.93 -12.45
CA GLY A 47 -28.18 -24.62 -11.94
C GLY A 47 -29.05 -23.86 -12.94
N THR A 48 -29.84 -22.94 -12.42
CA THR A 48 -30.78 -22.10 -13.18
C THR A 48 -30.50 -20.62 -12.89
N GLY A 49 -30.82 -19.74 -13.84
CA GLY A 49 -30.60 -18.30 -13.74
C GLY A 49 -29.14 -17.93 -13.48
N TRP A 50 -28.92 -17.10 -12.45
CA TRP A 50 -27.61 -16.55 -12.09
C TRP A 50 -26.58 -17.56 -11.57
N LEU A 51 -26.98 -18.82 -11.34
CA LEU A 51 -26.12 -19.91 -10.89
C LEU A 51 -25.76 -20.92 -12.00
N GLN A 52 -26.12 -20.63 -13.25
CA GLN A 52 -25.79 -21.45 -14.41
C GLN A 52 -24.27 -21.45 -14.71
N GLY A 53 -23.74 -22.57 -15.18
CA GLY A 53 -22.33 -22.68 -15.56
C GLY A 53 -21.87 -24.12 -15.82
N ASN A 54 -20.57 -24.37 -15.83
CA ASN A 54 -20.03 -25.69 -16.20
C ASN A 54 -19.88 -26.69 -15.03
N SER A 55 -20.12 -26.26 -13.79
CA SER A 55 -20.01 -27.10 -12.59
C SER A 55 -21.15 -28.13 -12.48
N THR A 56 -20.98 -29.14 -11.63
CA THR A 56 -22.05 -30.10 -11.26
C THR A 56 -22.35 -30.09 -9.77
N GLN A 57 -21.77 -29.14 -9.03
CA GLN A 57 -21.87 -29.06 -7.57
C GLN A 57 -23.20 -28.44 -7.10
N SER A 58 -23.42 -28.40 -5.79
CA SER A 58 -24.53 -27.70 -5.15
C SER A 58 -24.06 -26.90 -3.93
N LEU A 59 -24.74 -25.79 -3.67
CA LEU A 59 -24.55 -24.95 -2.50
C LEU A 59 -25.52 -25.40 -1.42
N ASN A 60 -25.04 -26.22 -0.49
CA ASN A 60 -25.84 -26.67 0.66
C ASN A 60 -25.64 -25.70 1.83
N PHE A 61 -26.71 -25.04 2.29
CA PHE A 61 -26.67 -24.08 3.39
C PHE A 61 -26.97 -24.72 4.75
N LYS A 62 -27.55 -25.93 4.77
CA LYS A 62 -27.90 -26.63 6.01
C LYS A 62 -26.78 -27.52 6.53
N LYS A 63 -25.99 -28.12 5.65
CA LYS A 63 -24.99 -29.14 6.02
C LYS A 63 -23.57 -28.70 5.72
N ILE A 64 -22.68 -28.92 6.68
CA ILE A 64 -21.23 -28.85 6.53
C ILE A 64 -20.74 -30.28 6.30
N GLY A 65 -20.26 -30.57 5.09
CA GLY A 65 -19.63 -31.85 4.78
C GLY A 65 -18.22 -31.96 5.37
N LYS A 66 -17.61 -33.14 5.25
CA LYS A 66 -16.21 -33.38 5.66
C LYS A 66 -15.27 -32.46 4.87
N THR A 67 -14.85 -31.38 5.50
CA THR A 67 -14.03 -30.34 4.89
C THR A 67 -12.79 -30.14 5.73
N LYS A 68 -11.60 -30.17 5.09
CA LYS A 68 -10.31 -30.01 5.79
C LYS A 68 -10.30 -28.72 6.61
N GLY A 69 -9.92 -28.82 7.88
CA GLY A 69 -9.85 -27.67 8.79
C GLY A 69 -11.21 -27.10 9.22
N ILE A 70 -12.30 -27.87 9.10
CA ILE A 70 -13.61 -27.56 9.68
C ILE A 70 -13.99 -28.65 10.68
N LEU A 71 -14.35 -29.83 10.19
CA LEU A 71 -14.79 -30.96 11.01
C LEU A 71 -14.45 -32.28 10.32
N ASN A 72 -14.15 -33.30 11.13
CA ASN A 72 -13.92 -34.68 10.67
C ASN A 72 -15.24 -35.43 10.38
N SER A 73 -16.36 -34.91 10.90
CA SER A 73 -17.71 -35.45 10.74
C SER A 73 -18.67 -34.40 10.19
N PRO A 74 -19.71 -34.80 9.43
CA PRO A 74 -20.72 -33.86 8.95
C PRO A 74 -21.46 -33.19 10.10
N MET A 75 -21.80 -31.92 9.94
CA MET A 75 -22.57 -31.14 10.92
C MET A 75 -23.69 -30.35 10.26
N ASP A 76 -24.81 -30.22 10.95
CA ASP A 76 -25.92 -29.36 10.54
C ASP A 76 -25.78 -27.95 11.15
N ILE A 77 -26.08 -26.93 10.34
CA ILE A 77 -26.14 -25.52 10.71
C ILE A 77 -27.55 -25.26 11.22
N SER A 78 -27.79 -25.35 12.52
CA SER A 78 -29.13 -25.23 13.10
C SER A 78 -29.70 -23.80 13.04
N ASP A 79 -28.84 -22.79 13.11
CA ASP A 79 -29.23 -21.38 13.14
C ASP A 79 -29.69 -20.89 11.76
N LEU A 80 -30.98 -20.57 11.64
CA LEU A 80 -31.59 -20.08 10.39
C LEU A 80 -31.03 -18.72 9.98
N SER A 81 -30.76 -17.83 10.94
CA SER A 81 -30.16 -16.53 10.65
C SER A 81 -28.79 -16.69 10.03
N TYR A 82 -28.01 -17.69 10.46
CA TYR A 82 -26.72 -17.98 9.84
C TYR A 82 -26.87 -18.55 8.41
N ARG A 83 -27.91 -19.35 8.14
CA ARG A 83 -28.20 -19.83 6.78
C ARG A 83 -28.57 -18.67 5.85
N ASP A 84 -29.43 -17.78 6.32
CA ASP A 84 -29.85 -16.59 5.55
C ASP A 84 -28.67 -15.63 5.34
N PHE A 85 -27.78 -15.48 6.33
CA PHE A 85 -26.53 -14.74 6.17
C PHE A 85 -25.65 -15.29 5.05
N MET A 86 -25.47 -16.61 4.97
CA MET A 86 -24.67 -17.20 3.89
C MET A 86 -25.27 -16.94 2.50
N LYS A 87 -26.60 -17.02 2.38
CA LYS A 87 -27.32 -16.72 1.14
C LYS A 87 -27.20 -15.24 0.76
N ALA A 88 -27.41 -14.34 1.72
CA ALA A 88 -27.31 -12.90 1.54
C ALA A 88 -25.91 -12.47 1.09
N VAL A 89 -24.84 -13.03 1.66
CA VAL A 89 -23.46 -12.73 1.23
C VAL A 89 -23.22 -13.17 -0.23
N LEU A 90 -23.76 -14.31 -0.66
CA LEU A 90 -23.61 -14.76 -2.05
C LEU A 90 -24.34 -13.85 -3.04
N VAL A 91 -25.61 -13.51 -2.75
CA VAL A 91 -26.41 -12.60 -3.57
C VAL A 91 -25.78 -11.21 -3.64
N ALA A 92 -25.30 -10.69 -2.50
CA ALA A 92 -24.64 -9.40 -2.47
C ALA A 92 -23.34 -9.37 -3.28
N ARG A 93 -22.54 -10.46 -3.25
CA ARG A 93 -21.35 -10.56 -4.11
C ARG A 93 -21.70 -10.63 -5.58
N TYR A 94 -22.77 -11.34 -5.94
CA TYR A 94 -23.26 -11.35 -7.32
C TYR A 94 -23.64 -9.94 -7.79
N ARG A 95 -24.39 -9.19 -6.97
CA ARG A 95 -24.77 -7.79 -7.24
C ARG A 95 -23.55 -6.87 -7.38
N ASN A 96 -22.59 -6.97 -6.47
CA ASN A 96 -21.40 -6.11 -6.46
C ASN A 96 -20.43 -6.41 -7.62
N ASN A 97 -20.46 -7.63 -8.17
CA ASN A 97 -19.64 -8.02 -9.32
C ASN A 97 -20.33 -7.77 -10.67
N GLY A 98 -21.30 -6.86 -10.73
CA GLY A 98 -22.00 -6.52 -11.97
C GLY A 98 -22.85 -7.67 -12.54
N GLY A 99 -23.39 -8.53 -11.67
CA GLY A 99 -24.25 -9.63 -12.09
C GLY A 99 -23.50 -10.87 -12.58
N SER A 100 -22.29 -11.12 -12.06
CA SER A 100 -21.52 -12.33 -12.36
C SER A 100 -20.81 -12.90 -11.15
N ILE A 101 -21.00 -14.20 -10.89
CA ILE A 101 -20.20 -14.98 -9.95
C ILE A 101 -19.97 -16.38 -10.53
N SER A 102 -18.71 -16.84 -10.52
CA SER A 102 -18.44 -18.20 -10.98
C SER A 102 -18.85 -19.21 -9.92
N ALA A 103 -19.33 -20.38 -10.35
CA ALA A 103 -19.69 -21.49 -9.48
C ALA A 103 -18.55 -21.85 -8.48
N ALA A 104 -17.30 -21.81 -8.93
CA ALA A 104 -16.14 -22.07 -8.08
C ALA A 104 -15.93 -20.99 -7.00
N GLN A 105 -16.16 -19.71 -7.33
CA GLN A 105 -16.08 -18.63 -6.35
C GLN A 105 -17.21 -18.71 -5.32
N ALA A 106 -18.43 -19.01 -5.75
CA ALA A 106 -19.57 -19.19 -4.84
C ALA A 106 -19.30 -20.30 -3.81
N VAL A 107 -18.75 -21.44 -4.26
CA VAL A 107 -18.36 -22.55 -3.39
C VAL A 107 -17.24 -22.15 -2.43
N LYS A 108 -16.20 -21.45 -2.89
CA LYS A 108 -15.11 -20.96 -2.03
C LYS A 108 -15.62 -20.02 -0.93
N VAL A 109 -16.51 -19.09 -1.27
CA VAL A 109 -17.15 -18.17 -0.31
C VAL A 109 -17.98 -18.96 0.71
N LEU A 110 -18.83 -19.88 0.26
CA LEU A 110 -19.67 -20.70 1.14
C LEU A 110 -18.82 -21.54 2.12
N ILE A 111 -17.75 -22.17 1.63
CA ILE A 111 -16.83 -22.93 2.49
C ILE A 111 -16.20 -22.02 3.55
N MET A 112 -15.79 -20.80 3.19
CA MET A 112 -15.22 -19.85 4.15
C MET A 112 -16.23 -19.46 5.24
N LEU A 113 -17.48 -19.18 4.87
CA LEU A 113 -18.53 -18.84 5.84
C LEU A 113 -18.88 -20.03 6.75
N LYS A 114 -18.79 -21.27 6.25
CA LYS A 114 -18.93 -22.48 7.07
C LYS A 114 -17.76 -22.66 8.05
N ARG A 115 -16.54 -22.24 7.70
CA ARG A 115 -15.40 -22.21 8.64
C ARG A 115 -15.68 -21.26 9.79
N TRP A 116 -16.20 -20.07 9.48
CA TRP A 116 -16.57 -19.10 10.49
C TRP A 116 -17.65 -19.62 11.43
N TYR A 117 -18.66 -20.32 10.89
CA TYR A 117 -19.71 -20.94 11.71
C TYR A 117 -19.16 -22.00 12.66
N ALA A 118 -18.33 -22.91 12.15
CA ALA A 118 -17.74 -23.96 12.97
C ALA A 118 -16.86 -23.37 14.09
N ALA A 119 -16.08 -22.32 13.78
CA ALA A 119 -15.33 -21.61 14.80
C ALA A 119 -16.27 -20.92 15.80
N LEU A 120 -17.31 -20.23 15.35
CA LEU A 120 -18.31 -19.55 16.19
C LEU A 120 -18.97 -20.52 17.19
N LEU A 121 -19.29 -21.74 16.76
CA LEU A 121 -19.82 -22.80 17.60
C LEU A 121 -18.84 -23.30 18.66
N SER A 122 -17.55 -23.36 18.35
CA SER A 122 -16.52 -23.68 19.36
C SER A 122 -16.47 -22.65 20.49
N PHE A 123 -16.94 -21.42 20.25
CA PHE A 123 -17.12 -20.38 21.27
C PHE A 123 -18.54 -20.36 21.87
N GLY A 124 -19.38 -21.34 21.58
CA GLY A 124 -20.74 -21.47 22.13
C GLY A 124 -21.75 -20.46 21.56
N LYS A 125 -21.48 -19.88 20.39
CA LYS A 125 -22.37 -18.94 19.69
C LYS A 125 -22.79 -19.53 18.34
N SER A 126 -23.91 -19.05 17.79
CA SER A 126 -24.42 -19.50 16.48
C SER A 126 -24.79 -18.36 15.53
N HIS A 127 -25.13 -17.18 16.08
CA HIS A 127 -25.63 -16.05 15.29
C HIS A 127 -24.49 -15.18 14.70
N PRO A 128 -24.58 -14.71 13.43
CA PRO A 128 -23.53 -13.93 12.77
C PRO A 128 -23.12 -12.62 13.47
N VAL A 129 -24.02 -11.99 14.23
CA VAL A 129 -23.76 -10.75 15.00
C VAL A 129 -22.62 -10.94 16.03
N TYR A 130 -22.42 -12.17 16.51
CA TYR A 130 -21.37 -12.51 17.46
C TYR A 130 -20.01 -12.83 16.81
N LEU A 131 -19.85 -12.58 15.51
CA LEU A 131 -18.53 -12.69 14.88
C LEU A 131 -17.57 -11.67 15.50
N GLU A 132 -16.40 -12.17 15.91
CA GLU A 132 -15.29 -11.39 16.49
C GLU A 132 -13.97 -11.81 15.85
N THR A 133 -12.94 -10.97 15.95
CA THR A 133 -11.61 -11.27 15.40
C THR A 133 -11.06 -12.63 15.87
N LYS A 134 -11.25 -12.98 17.14
CA LYS A 134 -10.80 -14.26 17.72
C LYS A 134 -11.43 -15.48 17.04
N ILE A 135 -12.67 -15.37 16.57
CA ILE A 135 -13.36 -16.45 15.86
C ILE A 135 -12.74 -16.65 14.48
N LEU A 136 -12.41 -15.56 13.79
CA LEU A 136 -11.72 -15.60 12.49
C LEU A 136 -10.31 -16.17 12.63
N GLU A 137 -9.56 -15.74 13.65
CA GLU A 137 -8.24 -16.28 13.98
C GLU A 137 -8.30 -17.79 14.25
N HIS A 138 -9.24 -18.24 15.08
CA HIS A 138 -9.45 -19.66 15.36
C HIS A 138 -9.81 -20.47 14.11
N ALA A 139 -10.65 -19.93 13.22
CA ALA A 139 -10.99 -20.56 11.95
C ALA A 139 -9.76 -20.72 11.05
N MET A 140 -8.89 -19.71 10.99
CA MET A 140 -7.69 -19.73 10.15
C MET A 140 -6.58 -20.61 10.75
N ALA A 141 -6.43 -20.64 12.07
CA ALA A 141 -5.52 -21.54 12.76
C ALA A 141 -5.91 -23.01 12.54
N SER A 142 -7.21 -23.32 12.63
CA SER A 142 -7.75 -24.66 12.36
C SER A 142 -7.49 -25.12 10.92
N LEU A 143 -7.56 -24.20 9.94
CA LEU A 143 -7.21 -24.47 8.55
C LEU A 143 -5.70 -24.70 8.38
N SER A 144 -4.88 -23.81 8.97
CA SER A 144 -3.42 -23.90 8.87
C SER A 144 -2.89 -25.21 9.44
N ALA A 145 -3.43 -25.66 10.57
CA ALA A 145 -3.11 -26.96 11.16
C ALA A 145 -3.51 -28.15 10.26
N ALA A 146 -4.62 -28.04 9.53
CA ALA A 146 -5.07 -29.10 8.62
C ALA A 146 -4.31 -29.14 7.29
N GLU A 147 -3.66 -28.04 6.88
CA GLU A 147 -2.97 -27.88 5.59
C GLU A 147 -1.44 -28.12 5.65
N LEU A 148 -0.92 -28.65 6.76
CA LEU A 148 0.51 -28.96 7.00
C LEU A 148 1.22 -29.72 5.85
N LYS A 149 0.48 -30.37 4.93
CA LYS A 149 1.04 -31.14 3.81
C LYS A 149 0.93 -30.47 2.42
N ASN A 150 0.13 -29.40 2.24
CA ASN A 150 -0.04 -28.70 0.95
C ASN A 150 -0.45 -27.23 1.18
N ALA A 151 0.52 -26.37 1.45
CA ALA A 151 0.30 -24.97 1.85
C ALA A 151 -0.06 -24.01 0.70
N ASN A 152 -0.11 -24.49 -0.54
CA ASN A 152 -0.28 -23.64 -1.72
C ASN A 152 -1.62 -22.88 -1.77
N GLY A 153 -2.69 -23.39 -1.14
CA GLY A 153 -4.02 -22.75 -1.13
C GLY A 153 -4.29 -21.84 0.08
N LEU A 154 -3.46 -21.91 1.11
CA LEU A 154 -3.65 -21.19 2.37
C LEU A 154 -3.66 -19.66 2.21
N PRO A 155 -2.77 -19.05 1.39
CA PRO A 155 -2.79 -17.61 1.16
C PRO A 155 -4.11 -17.09 0.60
N ASP A 156 -4.71 -17.82 -0.34
CA ASP A 156 -5.99 -17.45 -0.96
C ASP A 156 -7.13 -17.50 0.04
N HIS A 157 -7.12 -18.50 0.93
CA HIS A 157 -8.12 -18.62 1.99
C HIS A 157 -8.00 -17.45 2.98
N LYS A 158 -6.79 -17.09 3.39
CA LYS A 158 -6.55 -15.90 4.24
C LYS A 158 -6.96 -14.61 3.53
N GLY A 159 -6.65 -14.46 2.23
CA GLY A 159 -7.08 -13.32 1.41
C GLY A 159 -8.60 -13.20 1.30
N LEU A 160 -9.29 -14.31 1.06
CA LEU A 160 -10.76 -14.35 1.05
C LEU A 160 -11.35 -13.99 2.42
N CYS A 161 -10.74 -14.45 3.52
CA CYS A 161 -11.15 -14.11 4.87
C CYS A 161 -11.09 -12.58 5.09
N VAL A 162 -9.98 -11.93 4.74
CA VAL A 162 -9.84 -10.47 4.85
C VAL A 162 -10.83 -9.72 3.97
N ALA A 163 -11.06 -10.19 2.75
CA ALA A 163 -12.04 -9.58 1.85
C ALA A 163 -13.47 -9.65 2.43
N LEU A 164 -13.87 -10.81 2.97
CA LEU A 164 -15.18 -10.98 3.60
C LEU A 164 -15.28 -10.18 4.92
N GLN A 165 -14.22 -10.09 5.71
CA GLN A 165 -14.17 -9.24 6.90
C GLN A 165 -14.42 -7.78 6.56
N ARG A 166 -13.76 -7.24 5.53
CA ARG A 166 -13.97 -5.85 5.09
C ARG A 166 -15.43 -5.61 4.72
N TYR A 167 -16.04 -6.58 4.05
CA TYR A 167 -17.44 -6.53 3.68
C TYR A 167 -18.38 -6.56 4.90
N VAL A 168 -18.16 -7.47 5.85
CA VAL A 168 -18.95 -7.54 7.09
C VAL A 168 -18.79 -6.27 7.93
N ASN A 169 -17.58 -5.72 8.01
CA ASN A 169 -17.32 -4.46 8.70
C ASN A 169 -18.06 -3.27 8.06
N PHE A 170 -18.17 -3.25 6.73
CA PHE A 170 -18.93 -2.23 6.02
C PHE A 170 -20.43 -2.29 6.39
N LEU A 171 -20.98 -3.49 6.57
CA LEU A 171 -22.38 -3.68 6.99
C LEU A 171 -22.63 -3.33 8.46
N ASN A 172 -21.57 -3.25 9.29
CA ASN A 172 -21.61 -2.81 10.68
C ASN A 172 -22.67 -3.52 11.54
N PHE A 173 -22.84 -4.83 11.35
CA PHE A 173 -23.77 -5.66 12.14
C PHE A 173 -23.09 -6.49 13.24
N THR A 174 -21.76 -6.48 13.33
CA THR A 174 -21.01 -7.15 14.40
C THR A 174 -20.84 -6.23 15.62
N GLN A 175 -20.73 -6.80 16.82
CA GLN A 175 -20.55 -6.03 18.06
C GLN A 175 -19.23 -5.23 18.08
N SER A 176 -18.19 -5.83 17.49
CA SER A 176 -16.87 -5.24 17.30
C SER A 176 -16.46 -5.33 15.84
N LYS A 177 -15.68 -4.35 15.38
CA LYS A 177 -15.04 -4.40 14.06
C LYS A 177 -14.09 -5.60 14.02
N LEU A 178 -14.24 -6.42 12.99
CA LEU A 178 -13.35 -7.55 12.71
C LEU A 178 -12.01 -7.02 12.20
N ASP A 179 -10.91 -7.46 12.81
CA ASP A 179 -9.56 -6.99 12.47
C ASP A 179 -8.55 -8.15 12.38
N TYR A 180 -8.94 -9.22 11.67
CA TYR A 180 -8.04 -10.30 11.33
C TYR A 180 -6.93 -9.79 10.40
N VAL A 181 -5.68 -10.03 10.81
CA VAL A 181 -4.47 -9.75 10.04
C VAL A 181 -3.89 -11.07 9.55
N SER A 182 -3.64 -11.19 8.24
CA SER A 182 -2.98 -12.36 7.66
C SER A 182 -1.47 -12.27 7.84
N ASP A 183 -0.85 -13.31 8.39
CA ASP A 183 0.62 -13.43 8.50
C ASP A 183 1.31 -13.72 7.16
N SER A 184 0.55 -13.80 6.06
CA SER A 184 1.04 -14.23 4.75
C SER A 184 0.53 -13.29 3.65
N PRO A 185 1.34 -13.00 2.61
CA PRO A 185 0.90 -12.21 1.47
C PRO A 185 -0.31 -12.87 0.80
N TYR A 186 -1.30 -12.05 0.43
CA TYR A 186 -2.71 -12.44 0.25
C TYR A 186 -3.05 -13.34 -0.95
N LEU A 187 -2.07 -13.78 -1.74
CA LEU A 187 -2.31 -14.48 -3.01
C LEU A 187 -1.21 -15.51 -3.28
N SER A 188 -1.61 -16.76 -3.52
CA SER A 188 -0.70 -17.79 -3.99
C SER A 188 -0.44 -17.62 -5.49
N MET A 189 0.82 -17.54 -5.91
CA MET A 189 1.18 -17.51 -7.33
C MET A 189 0.67 -18.76 -8.07
N SER A 190 0.51 -19.88 -7.36
CA SER A 190 0.11 -21.17 -7.92
C SER A 190 -1.38 -21.32 -8.23
N SER A 191 -2.25 -20.41 -7.74
CA SER A 191 -3.71 -20.51 -7.90
C SER A 191 -4.29 -19.51 -8.92
N MET A 192 -3.44 -18.61 -9.45
CA MET A 192 -3.84 -17.66 -10.47
C MET A 192 -4.01 -18.38 -11.81
N THR A 193 -5.07 -18.04 -12.54
CA THR A 193 -5.19 -18.45 -13.94
C THR A 193 -4.09 -17.79 -14.75
N GLU A 194 -3.56 -18.46 -15.77
CA GLU A 194 -2.48 -17.92 -16.62
C GLU A 194 -2.76 -16.52 -17.14
N LYS A 195 -4.03 -16.22 -17.48
CA LYS A 195 -4.45 -14.88 -17.92
C LYS A 195 -4.34 -13.82 -16.81
N ALA A 196 -4.72 -14.15 -15.57
CA ALA A 196 -4.61 -13.22 -14.45
C ALA A 196 -3.15 -13.03 -14.02
N LEU A 197 -2.33 -14.08 -14.14
CA LEU A 197 -0.88 -13.98 -13.92
C LEU A 197 -0.24 -13.05 -14.95
N LYS A 198 -0.53 -13.26 -16.24
CA LYS A 198 -0.04 -12.40 -17.34
C LYS A 198 -0.53 -10.97 -17.20
N GLN A 199 -1.82 -10.74 -16.95
CA GLN A 199 -2.35 -9.39 -16.75
C GLN A 199 -1.66 -8.69 -15.57
N ARG A 200 -1.39 -9.40 -14.47
CA ARG A 200 -0.68 -8.81 -13.33
C ARG A 200 0.81 -8.57 -13.62
N GLN A 201 1.45 -9.45 -14.37
CA GLN A 201 2.81 -9.21 -14.87
C GLN A 201 2.84 -7.97 -15.77
N GLU A 202 1.83 -7.79 -16.62
CA GLU A 202 1.63 -6.60 -17.44
C GLU A 202 1.39 -5.35 -16.59
N ASP A 203 0.47 -5.41 -15.62
CA ASP A 203 0.13 -4.31 -14.73
C ASP A 203 1.32 -3.91 -13.85
N ASN A 204 2.10 -4.89 -13.36
CA ASN A 204 3.35 -4.64 -12.63
C ASN A 204 4.41 -4.04 -13.57
N ARG A 205 4.56 -4.55 -14.79
CA ARG A 205 5.46 -3.95 -15.80
C ARG A 205 5.06 -2.52 -16.11
N GLN A 206 3.77 -2.21 -16.21
CA GLN A 206 3.28 -0.86 -16.46
C GLN A 206 3.45 0.07 -15.25
N ALA A 207 3.10 -0.39 -14.05
CA ALA A 207 3.18 0.41 -12.82
C ALA A 207 4.62 0.78 -12.43
N PHE A 208 5.59 -0.07 -12.76
CA PHE A 208 7.00 0.18 -12.48
C PHE A 208 7.80 0.66 -13.70
N GLY A 209 7.20 0.78 -14.90
CA GLY A 209 7.90 1.31 -16.08
C GLY A 209 8.87 0.31 -16.75
N GLY A 210 8.54 -0.98 -16.73
CA GLY A 210 9.27 -2.03 -17.45
C GLY A 210 10.39 -2.70 -16.67
N PHE A 211 10.47 -2.50 -15.35
CA PHE A 211 11.40 -3.28 -14.52
C PHE A 211 10.86 -4.71 -14.38
N ASP A 212 11.61 -5.70 -14.87
CA ASP A 212 11.35 -7.10 -14.54
C ASP A 212 11.66 -7.31 -13.06
N ILE A 213 10.64 -7.65 -12.28
CA ILE A 213 10.74 -7.91 -10.83
C ILE A 213 11.09 -9.40 -10.59
N GLU A 214 11.17 -10.22 -11.64
CA GLU A 214 11.60 -11.61 -11.55
C GLU A 214 13.10 -11.73 -11.80
N GLY A 215 13.84 -11.98 -10.72
CA GLY A 215 15.25 -12.38 -10.75
C GLY A 215 16.17 -11.36 -10.10
N GLY A 216 16.57 -11.66 -8.86
CA GLY A 216 17.85 -11.35 -8.17
C GLY A 216 18.50 -9.95 -8.22
N ASP A 217 18.50 -9.27 -9.36
CA ASP A 217 19.38 -8.15 -9.62
C ASP A 217 18.54 -6.89 -9.86
N TYR A 218 18.45 -6.07 -8.81
CA TYR A 218 17.87 -4.72 -8.82
C TYR A 218 18.75 -3.75 -9.65
N LEU A 219 18.93 -4.03 -10.93
CA LEU A 219 19.74 -3.20 -11.81
C LEU A 219 18.85 -2.22 -12.58
N ILE A 220 19.21 -0.94 -12.51
CA ILE A 220 18.60 0.10 -13.32
C ILE A 220 19.02 -0.13 -14.77
N SER A 221 18.07 -0.21 -15.69
CA SER A 221 18.39 -0.36 -17.11
C SER A 221 19.15 0.87 -17.64
N ILE A 222 20.02 0.67 -18.63
CA ILE A 222 20.76 1.77 -19.28
C ILE A 222 19.78 2.82 -19.84
N ALA A 223 18.65 2.38 -20.42
CA ALA A 223 17.61 3.27 -20.93
C ALA A 223 17.01 4.14 -19.81
N THR A 224 16.72 3.56 -18.65
CA THR A 224 16.25 4.31 -17.48
C THR A 224 17.29 5.33 -17.02
N PHE A 225 18.57 4.96 -16.99
CA PHE A 225 19.64 5.87 -16.60
C PHE A 225 19.76 7.07 -17.57
N ILE A 226 19.69 6.81 -18.89
CA ILE A 226 19.69 7.87 -19.91
C ILE A 226 18.47 8.79 -19.74
N ASN A 227 17.29 8.24 -19.45
CA ASN A 227 16.09 9.04 -19.19
C ASN A 227 16.26 9.93 -17.95
N VAL A 228 16.92 9.45 -16.89
CA VAL A 228 17.23 10.27 -15.70
C VAL A 228 18.20 11.40 -16.05
N ILE A 229 19.20 11.15 -16.88
CA ILE A 229 20.09 12.20 -17.40
C ILE A 229 19.30 13.22 -18.22
N GLU A 230 18.39 12.76 -19.07
CA GLU A 230 17.56 13.65 -19.87
C GLU A 230 16.66 14.54 -19.01
N LEU A 231 16.17 14.04 -17.87
CA LEU A 231 15.42 14.86 -16.92
C LEU A 231 16.24 16.05 -16.45
N MET A 232 17.56 15.93 -16.28
CA MET A 232 18.42 17.06 -15.91
C MET A 232 18.29 18.25 -16.87
N HIS A 233 18.03 17.98 -18.16
CA HIS A 233 17.85 19.01 -19.18
C HIS A 233 16.40 19.51 -19.30
N ARG A 234 15.43 18.76 -18.77
CA ARG A 234 13.99 19.07 -18.91
C ARG A 234 13.39 19.74 -17.68
N VAL A 235 14.11 19.81 -16.57
CA VAL A 235 13.62 20.43 -15.33
C VAL A 235 13.38 21.93 -15.50
N ARG A 236 12.17 22.40 -15.15
CA ARG A 236 11.77 23.81 -15.30
C ARG A 236 11.59 24.53 -13.96
N THR A 237 11.09 23.82 -12.94
CA THR A 237 10.74 24.40 -11.65
C THR A 237 11.75 24.02 -10.56
N ASP A 238 11.86 24.84 -9.51
CA ASP A 238 12.73 24.53 -8.37
C ASP A 238 12.32 23.27 -7.60
N GLY A 239 11.02 22.97 -7.55
CA GLY A 239 10.52 21.73 -6.96
C GLY A 239 10.98 20.50 -7.74
N GLU A 240 10.88 20.53 -9.07
CA GLU A 240 11.43 19.48 -9.93
C GLU A 240 12.96 19.37 -9.79
N ARG A 241 13.68 20.50 -9.67
CA ARG A 241 15.13 20.50 -9.40
C ARG A 241 15.45 19.80 -8.09
N LEU A 242 14.67 20.09 -7.04
CA LEU A 242 14.85 19.46 -5.74
C LEU A 242 14.60 17.94 -5.82
N ALA A 243 13.53 17.52 -6.50
CA ALA A 243 13.18 16.12 -6.70
C ALA A 243 14.26 15.37 -7.51
N LEU A 244 14.80 15.98 -8.56
CA LEU A 244 15.87 15.41 -9.35
C LEU A 244 17.17 15.28 -8.54
N ASN A 245 17.58 16.34 -7.84
CA ASN A 245 18.77 16.30 -6.97
C ASN A 245 18.63 15.23 -5.88
N PHE A 246 17.42 15.05 -5.33
CA PHE A 246 17.09 13.98 -4.40
C PHE A 246 17.26 12.59 -5.03
N LEU A 247 16.71 12.38 -6.24
CA LEU A 247 16.84 11.11 -6.97
C LEU A 247 18.30 10.79 -7.30
N LEU A 248 19.07 11.76 -7.80
CA LEU A 248 20.48 11.58 -8.12
C LEU A 248 21.29 11.20 -6.87
N LEU A 249 21.03 11.85 -5.74
CA LEU A 249 21.72 11.54 -4.50
C LEU A 249 21.43 10.11 -4.03
N LEU A 250 20.19 9.62 -4.18
CA LEU A 250 19.83 8.23 -3.88
C LEU A 250 20.59 7.24 -4.78
N ILE A 251 20.70 7.53 -6.07
CA ILE A 251 21.41 6.67 -7.03
C ILE A 251 22.92 6.62 -6.70
N ILE A 252 23.54 7.76 -6.36
CA ILE A 252 24.97 7.84 -6.07
C ILE A 252 25.33 7.15 -4.75
N THR A 253 24.51 7.35 -3.72
CA THR A 253 24.86 6.94 -2.34
C THR A 253 24.23 5.63 -1.90
N GLY A 254 23.14 5.20 -2.56
CA GLY A 254 22.33 4.06 -2.14
C GLY A 254 21.58 4.29 -0.82
N PHE A 255 21.44 5.54 -0.38
CA PHE A 255 20.70 5.87 0.84
C PHE A 255 19.23 5.48 0.75
N ARG A 256 18.62 5.24 1.91
CA ARG A 256 17.15 5.22 1.99
C ARG A 256 16.62 6.63 1.83
N SER A 257 15.42 6.77 1.25
CA SER A 257 14.73 8.06 1.11
C SER A 257 14.66 8.85 2.42
N VAL A 258 14.34 8.16 3.52
CA VAL A 258 14.26 8.73 4.87
C VAL A 258 15.62 9.25 5.38
N GLU A 259 16.73 8.60 5.01
CA GLU A 259 18.08 9.04 5.41
C GLU A 259 18.44 10.35 4.68
N VAL A 260 18.11 10.46 3.40
CA VAL A 260 18.32 11.69 2.61
C VAL A 260 17.43 12.83 3.11
N CYS A 261 16.14 12.59 3.37
CA CYS A 261 15.22 13.63 3.86
C CYS A 261 15.63 14.22 5.21
N ASN A 262 16.38 13.47 6.02
CA ASN A 262 16.85 13.89 7.34
C ASN A 262 18.28 14.45 7.34
N LEU A 263 18.89 14.67 6.16
CA LEU A 263 20.19 15.30 6.07
C LEU A 263 20.15 16.73 6.61
N ARG A 264 21.15 17.08 7.42
CA ARG A 264 21.34 18.45 7.89
C ARG A 264 22.03 19.27 6.81
N PHE A 265 21.83 20.59 6.84
CA PHE A 265 22.44 21.49 5.86
C PHE A 265 23.98 21.50 5.91
N ASP A 266 24.56 21.14 7.07
CA ASP A 266 25.98 21.07 7.37
C ASP A 266 26.53 19.62 7.37
N SER A 267 25.81 18.68 6.76
CA SER A 267 26.20 17.26 6.72
C SER A 267 27.45 16.97 5.89
N LEU A 268 27.91 17.90 5.05
CA LEU A 268 29.01 17.68 4.12
C LEU A 268 30.37 17.82 4.84
N VAL A 269 31.20 16.78 4.80
CA VAL A 269 32.51 16.70 5.47
C VAL A 269 33.60 16.55 4.42
N LYS A 270 34.63 17.41 4.47
CA LYS A 270 35.82 17.28 3.60
C LYS A 270 37.04 16.89 4.44
N ARG A 271 37.83 15.92 3.98
CA ARG A 271 39.10 15.52 4.61
C ARG A 271 40.23 15.49 3.58
N SER A 272 41.38 16.05 3.93
CA SER A 272 42.57 15.98 3.06
C SER A 272 43.05 14.54 2.93
N ILE A 273 43.52 14.18 1.74
CA ILE A 273 44.27 12.93 1.52
C ILE A 273 45.66 13.14 2.15
N PRO A 274 46.08 12.28 3.09
CA PRO A 274 47.39 12.40 3.75
C PRO A 274 48.55 11.96 2.85
N ASP A 275 48.30 11.03 1.92
CA ASP A 275 49.31 10.50 1.00
C ASP A 275 49.55 11.45 -0.19
N SER A 276 50.76 11.99 -0.28
CA SER A 276 51.17 12.91 -1.34
C SER A 276 51.28 12.25 -2.72
N GLU A 277 51.58 10.95 -2.80
CA GLU A 277 51.68 10.24 -4.08
C GLU A 277 50.29 9.97 -4.66
N LEU A 278 49.35 9.54 -3.80
CA LEU A 278 47.95 9.36 -4.17
C LEU A 278 47.30 10.69 -4.61
N LYS A 279 47.63 11.79 -3.93
CA LYS A 279 47.16 13.13 -4.28
C LYS A 279 47.60 13.57 -5.67
N GLU A 280 48.85 13.31 -6.05
CA GLU A 280 49.36 13.60 -7.39
C GLU A 280 48.74 12.68 -8.46
N ARG A 281 48.49 11.40 -8.13
CA ARG A 281 47.75 10.49 -9.03
C ARG A 281 46.33 10.99 -9.28
N PHE A 282 45.65 11.51 -8.26
CA PHE A 282 44.29 12.05 -8.39
C PHE A 282 44.30 13.33 -9.22
N ARG A 283 45.29 14.20 -9.00
CA ARG A 283 45.50 15.41 -9.81
C ARG A 283 45.70 15.09 -11.28
N LYS A 284 46.54 14.08 -11.59
CA LYS A 284 46.77 13.61 -12.97
C LYS A 284 45.50 13.05 -13.65
N LYS A 285 44.57 12.51 -12.86
CA LYS A 285 43.29 11.96 -13.36
C LYS A 285 42.15 13.00 -13.40
N GLY A 286 42.38 14.24 -12.97
CA GLY A 286 41.33 15.27 -12.88
C GLY A 286 40.31 15.03 -11.76
N ILE A 287 40.67 14.28 -10.73
CA ILE A 287 39.80 13.89 -9.62
C ILE A 287 40.10 14.74 -8.38
N SER A 288 39.08 15.00 -7.56
CA SER A 288 39.18 15.75 -6.31
C SER A 288 40.27 15.22 -5.38
N THR A 289 41.19 16.09 -4.94
CA THR A 289 42.35 15.74 -4.08
C THR A 289 42.01 15.62 -2.58
N TYR A 290 40.75 15.32 -2.26
CA TYR A 290 40.24 15.24 -0.89
C TYR A 290 39.12 14.18 -0.84
N TYR A 291 38.90 13.60 0.33
CA TYR A 291 37.75 12.74 0.58
C TYR A 291 36.53 13.59 0.93
N LEU A 292 35.42 13.35 0.22
CA LEU A 292 34.12 13.93 0.53
C LEU A 292 33.28 12.90 1.27
N GLY A 293 32.70 13.30 2.40
CA GLY A 293 31.82 12.48 3.22
C GLY A 293 30.48 13.17 3.45
N ILE A 294 29.42 12.36 3.58
CA ILE A 294 28.08 12.82 3.97
C ILE A 294 27.76 12.25 5.34
N LYS A 295 27.57 13.13 6.33
CA LYS A 295 27.15 12.77 7.68
C LYS A 295 25.63 12.59 7.74
N TYR A 296 25.16 11.41 8.16
CA TYR A 296 23.73 11.08 8.23
C TYR A 296 23.39 10.29 9.49
N HIS A 297 22.11 10.27 9.85
CA HIS A 297 21.58 9.42 10.93
C HIS A 297 21.04 8.12 10.35
N GLY A 298 21.57 6.98 10.78
CA GLY A 298 21.10 5.67 10.34
C GLY A 298 19.72 5.34 10.93
N ALA A 299 18.86 4.73 10.13
CA ALA A 299 17.57 4.22 10.59
C ALA A 299 17.73 3.17 11.72
N LYS A 300 16.69 3.00 12.54
CA LYS A 300 16.64 2.00 13.64
C LYS A 300 17.69 2.18 14.75
N GLY A 301 18.02 3.42 15.11
CA GLY A 301 18.93 3.70 16.23
C GLY A 301 20.41 3.43 15.96
N ALA A 302 20.80 3.28 14.68
CA ALA A 302 22.16 2.95 14.27
C ALA A 302 23.19 4.10 14.42
N GLY A 303 22.80 5.22 15.03
CA GLY A 303 23.65 6.37 15.33
C GLY A 303 24.01 7.25 14.14
N GLU A 304 24.92 8.20 14.36
CA GLU A 304 25.52 9.05 13.31
C GLU A 304 26.60 8.28 12.54
N ARG A 305 26.58 8.38 11.22
CA ARG A 305 27.54 7.74 10.31
C ARG A 305 28.01 8.70 9.24
N ILE A 306 29.16 8.40 8.62
CA ILE A 306 29.68 9.15 7.47
C ILE A 306 29.75 8.18 6.28
N HIS A 307 29.07 8.52 5.19
CA HIS A 307 29.21 7.85 3.91
C HIS A 307 30.29 8.56 3.10
N TRP A 308 31.38 7.87 2.76
CA TRP A 308 32.44 8.40 1.91
C TRP A 308 32.05 8.25 0.45
N VAL A 309 31.98 9.38 -0.26
CA VAL A 309 31.58 9.47 -1.65
C VAL A 309 32.70 8.97 -2.55
N GLU A 310 32.34 8.27 -3.61
CA GLU A 310 33.28 7.82 -4.63
C GLU A 310 33.95 9.06 -5.31
N PRO A 311 35.28 9.06 -5.54
CA PRO A 311 35.99 10.25 -5.98
C PRO A 311 35.49 10.90 -7.29
N LEU A 312 35.02 10.13 -8.28
CA LEU A 312 34.45 10.65 -9.53
C LEU A 312 33.07 11.28 -9.32
N ALA A 313 32.30 10.81 -8.33
CA ALA A 313 30.99 11.36 -7.98
C ALA A 313 31.07 12.64 -7.13
N VAL A 314 32.25 13.01 -6.61
CA VAL A 314 32.45 14.19 -5.76
C VAL A 314 31.88 15.48 -6.38
N PRO A 315 32.20 15.85 -7.63
CA PRO A 315 31.70 17.09 -8.23
C PRO A 315 30.17 17.11 -8.32
N LEU A 316 29.56 15.96 -8.61
CA LEU A 316 28.10 15.83 -8.73
C LEU A 316 27.42 15.99 -7.36
N VAL A 317 27.97 15.39 -6.31
CA VAL A 317 27.46 15.56 -4.94
C VAL A 317 27.59 17.00 -4.48
N GLU A 318 28.72 17.67 -4.73
CA GLU A 318 28.87 19.08 -4.37
C GLU A 318 27.88 19.98 -5.11
N MET A 319 27.68 19.74 -6.41
CA MET A 319 26.67 20.44 -7.21
C MET A 319 25.27 20.23 -6.64
N ILE A 320 24.90 18.99 -6.27
CA ILE A 320 23.62 18.69 -5.62
C ILE A 320 23.45 19.51 -4.34
N TYR A 321 24.45 19.51 -3.46
CA TYR A 321 24.40 20.26 -2.20
C TYR A 321 24.29 21.77 -2.45
N GLN A 322 25.09 22.33 -3.37
CA GLN A 322 25.02 23.75 -3.72
C GLN A 322 23.64 24.13 -4.26
N ASN A 323 23.06 23.33 -5.16
CA ASN A 323 21.74 23.56 -5.73
C ASN A 323 20.65 23.52 -4.66
N VAL A 324 20.64 22.48 -3.82
CA VAL A 324 19.66 22.34 -2.74
C VAL A 324 19.80 23.48 -1.75
N LEU A 325 21.03 23.83 -1.34
CA LEU A 325 21.29 24.96 -0.45
C LEU A 325 20.80 26.27 -1.06
N HIS A 326 21.04 26.50 -2.35
CA HIS A 326 20.56 27.71 -3.04
C HIS A 326 19.03 27.79 -3.05
N ILE A 327 18.35 26.74 -3.53
CA ILE A 327 16.89 26.69 -3.66
C ILE A 327 16.19 26.88 -2.31
N THR A 328 16.71 26.23 -1.26
CA THR A 328 16.06 26.24 0.07
C THR A 328 16.51 27.40 0.96
N LYS A 329 17.36 28.31 0.47
CA LYS A 329 17.86 29.47 1.24
C LYS A 329 16.72 30.36 1.77
N PRO A 330 15.73 30.80 0.97
CA PRO A 330 14.67 31.69 1.46
C PRO A 330 13.89 31.08 2.64
N MET A 331 13.57 29.79 2.56
CA MET A 331 12.88 29.07 3.64
C MET A 331 13.75 28.96 4.90
N ARG A 332 15.06 28.72 4.76
CA ARG A 332 15.97 28.66 5.90
C ARG A 332 16.12 30.01 6.59
N ASP A 333 16.19 31.09 5.84
CA ASP A 333 16.30 32.44 6.38
C ASP A 333 15.06 32.77 7.25
N ILE A 334 13.85 32.43 6.79
CA ILE A 334 12.62 32.55 7.59
C ILE A 334 12.71 31.74 8.90
N LEU A 335 13.19 30.49 8.83
CA LEU A 335 13.33 29.66 10.02
C LEU A 335 14.37 30.20 11.01
N ILE A 336 15.43 30.84 10.51
CA ILE A 336 16.44 31.51 11.35
C ILE A 336 15.78 32.69 12.07
N ASP A 337 15.04 33.53 11.36
CA ASP A 337 14.33 34.67 11.93
C ASP A 337 13.35 34.23 13.04
N LEU A 338 12.53 33.20 12.77
CA LEU A 338 11.59 32.67 13.76
C LEU A 338 12.29 32.11 15.00
N ARG A 339 13.46 31.46 14.83
CA ARG A 339 14.26 30.97 15.96
C ARG A 339 14.85 32.10 16.80
N ILE A 340 15.32 33.17 16.17
CA ILE A 340 15.82 34.37 16.86
C ILE A 340 14.70 34.98 17.71
N GLN A 341 13.48 35.04 17.17
CA GLN A 341 12.28 35.51 17.87
C GLN A 341 11.71 34.49 18.89
N LYS A 342 12.35 33.33 19.08
CA LYS A 342 11.87 32.23 19.94
C LYS A 342 10.41 31.82 19.65
N PHE A 343 9.97 31.95 18.40
CA PHE A 343 8.60 31.67 17.97
C PHE A 343 7.52 32.44 18.73
N GLN A 344 7.85 33.61 19.29
CA GLN A 344 6.87 34.48 19.95
C GLN A 344 5.93 35.15 18.94
N SER A 345 6.42 35.39 17.74
CA SER A 345 5.66 35.84 16.60
C SER A 345 6.00 34.99 15.39
N TYR A 346 5.00 34.76 14.54
CA TYR A 346 5.19 34.14 13.23
C TYR A 346 5.27 35.19 12.13
N ILE A 347 5.21 36.48 12.49
CA ILE A 347 5.30 37.59 11.55
C ILE A 347 6.79 37.84 11.26
N PRO A 348 7.18 37.84 9.97
CA PRO A 348 8.55 38.14 9.58
C PRO A 348 9.05 39.47 10.16
N THR A 349 10.29 39.52 10.62
CA THR A 349 10.89 40.77 11.12
C THR A 349 10.93 41.86 10.03
N SER A 350 10.94 41.48 8.75
CA SER A 350 10.88 42.40 7.61
C SER A 350 9.52 43.11 7.48
N THR A 351 8.43 42.51 7.98
CA THR A 351 7.08 43.11 7.96
C THR A 351 6.68 43.74 9.29
N SER A 352 7.50 43.64 10.34
CA SER A 352 7.24 44.32 11.62
C SER A 352 7.35 45.85 11.55
N LEU A 353 7.81 46.41 10.42
CA LEU A 353 7.79 47.86 10.15
C LEU A 353 6.39 48.39 9.80
N PHE A 354 5.42 47.53 9.53
CA PHE A 354 4.04 47.90 9.13
C PHE A 354 3.00 47.61 10.24
N LEU A 355 3.44 47.45 11.49
CA LEU A 355 2.60 47.02 12.61
C LEU A 355 1.45 47.98 12.99
N ASP A 356 1.44 49.19 12.43
CA ASP A 356 0.36 50.18 12.62
C ASP A 356 -0.77 50.05 11.57
N GLU A 357 -0.59 49.23 10.53
CA GLU A 357 -1.62 48.95 9.52
C GLU A 357 -2.01 47.46 9.54
N TYR A 358 -3.30 47.17 9.37
CA TYR A 358 -3.82 45.81 9.32
C TYR A 358 -3.15 45.03 8.17
N LEU A 359 -2.30 44.07 8.50
CA LEU A 359 -1.69 43.16 7.52
C LEU A 359 -2.76 42.23 6.93
N ASP A 360 -2.92 42.25 5.60
CA ASP A 360 -3.80 41.32 4.91
C ASP A 360 -3.27 39.88 5.06
N ARG A 361 -4.21 38.95 5.29
CA ARG A 361 -3.96 37.51 5.37
C ARG A 361 -3.32 37.00 4.08
N ASP A 362 -3.75 37.52 2.94
CA ASP A 362 -3.24 37.12 1.63
C ASP A 362 -1.80 37.60 1.41
N ASP A 363 -1.42 38.75 1.97
CA ASP A 363 -0.04 39.24 1.94
C ASP A 363 0.90 38.40 2.82
N MET A 364 0.42 37.97 3.98
CA MET A 364 1.13 37.03 4.85
C MET A 364 1.33 35.67 4.16
N LEU A 365 0.27 35.11 3.56
CA LEU A 365 0.36 33.89 2.75
C LEU A 365 1.33 34.06 1.58
N ASN A 366 1.25 35.18 0.86
CA ASN A 366 2.13 35.48 -0.25
C ASN A 366 3.58 35.69 0.20
N TYR A 367 3.87 36.16 1.41
CA TYR A 367 5.23 36.22 1.93
C TYR A 367 5.82 34.80 2.11
N PHE A 368 5.07 33.91 2.76
CA PHE A 368 5.48 32.51 2.95
C PHE A 368 5.54 31.73 1.63
N LEU A 369 4.65 32.04 0.67
CA LEU A 369 4.57 31.38 -0.63
C LEU A 369 5.51 31.98 -1.69
N LYS A 370 5.85 33.28 -1.64
CA LYS A 370 6.91 33.87 -2.48
C LYS A 370 8.27 33.27 -2.16
N ALA A 371 8.50 32.85 -0.91
CA ALA A 371 9.66 32.03 -0.56
C ALA A 371 9.64 30.64 -1.24
N SER A 372 8.49 30.17 -1.72
CA SER A 372 8.34 28.92 -2.48
C SER A 372 8.23 29.13 -4.00
N GLN A 373 8.16 30.38 -4.49
CA GLN A 373 8.09 30.71 -5.92
C GLN A 373 9.32 31.53 -6.32
N SER A 374 10.35 30.86 -6.86
CA SER A 374 11.50 31.57 -7.44
C SER A 374 11.44 31.65 -8.96
N LYS A 375 12.00 32.76 -9.46
CA LYS A 375 12.02 33.26 -10.83
C LYS A 375 12.76 32.32 -11.79
N ARG A 376 12.37 32.34 -13.08
CA ARG A 376 13.18 31.79 -14.18
C ARG A 376 14.57 32.43 -14.16
N VAL A 377 15.58 31.70 -13.70
CA VAL A 377 16.99 32.05 -13.89
C VAL A 377 17.53 31.18 -15.00
N VAL A 378 17.95 31.81 -16.11
CA VAL A 378 18.74 31.19 -17.17
C VAL A 378 20.18 31.15 -16.66
N TRP A 379 20.73 29.95 -16.46
CA TRP A 379 22.14 29.79 -16.11
C TRP A 379 22.97 29.48 -17.37
N GLN A 380 24.06 30.22 -17.54
CA GLN A 380 25.14 29.89 -18.48
C GLN A 380 25.98 28.74 -17.91
N GLN A 381 26.30 27.79 -18.78
CA GLN A 381 27.04 26.55 -18.48
C GLN A 381 28.55 26.80 -18.30
N PRO A 382 29.28 25.92 -17.60
CA PRO A 382 30.70 25.70 -17.87
C PRO A 382 30.87 24.82 -19.11
N GLU A 383 31.72 25.24 -20.06
CA GLU A 383 32.11 24.42 -21.20
C GLU A 383 32.82 23.14 -20.73
N ILE A 384 32.17 22.00 -20.92
CA ILE A 384 32.86 20.70 -20.84
C ILE A 384 33.51 20.49 -22.20
N ILE A 385 34.79 20.82 -22.29
CA ILE A 385 35.64 20.47 -23.43
C ILE A 385 35.79 18.95 -23.44
N PHE A 386 35.08 18.28 -24.35
CA PHE A 386 35.42 16.91 -24.72
C PHE A 386 36.73 16.94 -25.52
N ALA A 387 37.85 16.66 -24.85
CA ALA A 387 39.06 16.26 -25.54
C ALA A 387 38.84 14.84 -26.07
N GLY A 388 38.70 14.71 -27.39
CA GLY A 388 38.58 13.42 -28.06
C GLY A 388 39.87 12.61 -27.96
N CYS A 389 39.70 11.31 -27.71
CA CYS A 389 40.56 10.25 -28.21
C CYS A 389 39.65 9.10 -28.67
#